data_AF-A0A094D7L1-F1
#
_entry.id   AF-A0A094D7L1-F1
#
_cell.length_a   1.000
_cell.length_b   1.000
_cell.length_c   1.000
_cell.angle_alpha   90.00
_cell.angle_beta   90.00
_cell.angle_gamma   90.00
#
_symmetry.space_group_name_H-M   'P 1'
#
loop_
_entity.id
_entity.type
_entity.pdbx_description
1 polymer ?
#
loop_
_entity_poly.entity_id
_entity_poly.type
_entity_poly.pdbx_seq_one_letter_code
_entity_poly.pdbx_strand_id
1 'polypeptide(L)'
;MAPSDVLLKTAKAYLNALSTIDGNSLAAITADPFYVTMAPYSTGFSGQDGVSVVRNSLVQRYHDLKAILSSMNVKIEKEWPPNEASNQVSIWTTANADF
;
A
#
# COMPACT_ATOMS: atom_id res chain seq x y z
N MET A 1 -1.84 18.61 13.07
CA MET A 1 -0.79 17.59 12.84
C MET A 1 -1.20 16.33 13.58
N ALA A 2 -1.12 15.16 12.94
CA ALA A 2 -1.29 13.90 13.65
C ALA A 2 0.00 13.57 14.42
N PRO A 3 -0.07 13.03 15.66
CA PRO A 3 1.12 12.61 16.39
C PRO A 3 1.94 11.57 15.61
N SER A 4 3.28 11.58 15.76
CA SER A 4 4.21 10.60 15.14
C SER A 4 3.73 9.15 15.19
N ASP A 5 3.23 8.73 16.35
CA ASP A 5 2.70 7.38 16.58
C ASP A 5 1.50 7.05 15.69
N VAL A 6 0.67 8.05 15.37
CA VAL A 6 -0.52 7.87 14.53
C VAL A 6 -0.10 7.65 13.09
N LEU A 7 0.88 8.41 12.58
CA LEU A 7 1.41 8.23 11.22
C LEU A 7 1.99 6.82 11.04
N LEU A 8 2.85 6.39 11.97
CA LEU A 8 3.50 5.09 11.88
C LEU A 8 2.49 3.93 12.03
N LYS A 9 1.54 4.03 12.96
CA LYS A 9 0.47 3.04 13.12
C LYS A 9 -0.40 2.92 11.86
N THR A 10 -0.71 4.06 11.22
CA THR A 10 -1.51 4.08 9.99
C THR A 10 -0.76 3.42 8.83
N ALA A 11 0.53 3.74 8.67
CA ALA A 11 1.37 3.10 7.66
C ALA A 11 1.48 1.57 7.87
N LYS A 12 1.65 1.13 9.13
CA LYS A 12 1.67 -0.31 9.47
C LYS A 12 0.34 -1.01 9.21
N ALA A 13 -0.79 -0.35 9.51
CA ALA A 13 -2.10 -0.88 9.18
C ALA A 13 -2.30 -1.05 7.67
N TYR A 14 -1.82 -0.09 6.86
CA TYR A 14 -1.82 -0.20 5.41
C TYR A 14 -0.96 -1.38 4.91
N LEU A 15 0.27 -1.55 5.42
CA LEU A 15 1.13 -2.69 5.06
C LEU A 15 0.53 -4.04 5.46
N ASN A 16 -0.14 -4.09 6.61
CA ASN A 16 -0.88 -5.27 7.03
C ASN A 16 -2.05 -5.57 6.08
N ALA A 17 -2.81 -4.54 5.67
CA ALA A 17 -3.89 -4.71 4.69
C ALA A 17 -3.36 -5.26 3.35
N LEU A 18 -2.21 -4.77 2.87
CA LEU A 18 -1.56 -5.34 1.67
C LEU A 18 -1.28 -6.84 1.85
N SER A 19 -0.71 -7.24 3.00
CA SER A 19 -0.40 -8.66 3.29
C SER A 19 -1.63 -9.57 3.29
N THR A 20 -2.83 -9.05 3.53
CA THR A 20 -4.05 -9.89 3.51
C THR A 20 -4.51 -10.27 2.10
N ILE A 21 -3.97 -9.62 1.05
CA ILE A 21 -4.46 -9.72 -0.34
C ILE A 21 -5.99 -9.56 -0.41
N ASP A 22 -6.57 -8.71 0.44
CA ASP A 22 -8.01 -8.47 0.48
C ASP A 22 -8.34 -7.04 0.08
N GLY A 23 -9.01 -6.88 -1.07
CA GLY A 23 -9.45 -5.58 -1.56
C GLY A 23 -10.33 -4.83 -0.55
N ASN A 24 -11.12 -5.53 0.27
CA ASN A 24 -11.95 -4.91 1.29
C ASN A 24 -11.12 -4.33 2.44
N SER A 25 -10.07 -5.03 2.87
CA SER A 25 -9.13 -4.53 3.89
C SER A 25 -8.44 -3.26 3.41
N LEU A 26 -8.04 -3.21 2.14
CA LEU A 26 -7.46 -2.02 1.53
C LEU A 26 -8.46 -0.87 1.41
N ALA A 27 -9.69 -1.15 1.02
CA ALA A 27 -10.75 -0.16 0.97
C ALA A 27 -11.01 0.45 2.36
N ALA A 28 -10.98 -0.35 3.43
CA ALA A 28 -11.24 0.12 4.78
C ALA A 28 -10.14 1.07 5.33
N ILE A 29 -8.88 0.89 4.93
CA ILE A 29 -7.75 1.69 5.45
C ILE A 29 -7.39 2.89 4.56
N THR A 30 -7.94 2.98 3.35
CA THR A 30 -7.65 4.05 2.39
C THR A 30 -8.84 4.98 2.20
N ALA A 31 -8.59 6.30 2.17
CA ALA A 31 -9.61 7.32 1.94
C ALA A 31 -9.94 7.48 0.44
N ASP A 32 -11.11 8.03 0.10
CA ASP A 32 -11.54 8.22 -1.30
C ASP A 32 -10.52 8.93 -2.22
N PRO A 33 -9.81 10.00 -1.81
CA PRO A 33 -8.80 10.65 -2.66
C PRO A 33 -7.46 9.90 -2.71
N PHE A 34 -7.38 8.66 -2.20
CA PHE A 34 -6.14 7.90 -2.17
C PHE A 34 -5.67 7.45 -3.56
N TYR A 35 -4.36 7.55 -3.77
CA TYR A 35 -3.69 7.08 -4.98
C TYR A 35 -2.33 6.47 -4.65
N VAL A 36 -1.85 5.61 -5.55
CA VAL A 36 -0.53 4.98 -5.45
C VAL A 36 0.28 5.30 -6.70
N THR A 37 1.52 5.70 -6.50
CA THR A 37 2.53 5.81 -7.56
C THR A 37 3.52 4.66 -7.43
N MET A 38 3.97 4.08 -8.55
CA MET A 38 4.92 2.98 -8.52
C MET A 38 6.16 3.29 -9.36
N ALA A 39 7.32 2.92 -8.82
CA ALA A 39 8.60 2.98 -9.51
C ALA A 39 9.28 1.60 -9.48
N PRO A 40 10.09 1.23 -10.50
CA PRO A 40 10.31 1.99 -11.73
C PRO A 40 9.10 1.96 -12.66
N TYR A 41 8.96 2.99 -13.50
CA TYR A 41 7.85 3.11 -14.47
C TYR A 41 7.81 1.97 -15.51
N SER A 42 8.93 1.26 -15.70
CA SER A 42 9.05 0.12 -16.62
C SER A 42 8.23 -1.11 -16.23
N THR A 43 7.65 -1.13 -15.03
CA THR A 43 6.77 -2.20 -14.55
C THR A 43 5.41 -2.24 -15.27
N GLY A 44 5.05 -1.18 -16.00
CA GLY A 44 3.73 -1.06 -16.64
C GLY A 44 2.57 -0.88 -15.65
N PHE A 45 2.87 -0.75 -14.36
CA PHE A 45 1.86 -0.52 -13.32
C PHE A 45 1.56 0.96 -13.22
N SER A 46 0.73 1.44 -14.13
CA SER A 46 0.20 2.81 -14.12
C SER A 46 -1.33 2.78 -14.06
N GLY A 47 -1.91 3.90 -13.64
CA GLY A 47 -3.34 4.14 -13.77
C GLY A 47 -3.69 4.78 -15.11
N GLN A 48 -4.92 5.28 -15.22
CA GLN A 48 -5.44 5.89 -16.45
C GLN A 48 -4.67 7.16 -16.88
N ASP A 49 -4.00 7.83 -15.94
CA ASP A 49 -3.16 9.01 -16.17
C ASP A 49 -1.69 8.65 -16.48
N GLY A 50 -1.36 7.35 -16.55
CA GLY A 50 -0.01 6.87 -16.79
C GLY A 50 0.95 6.97 -15.59
N VAL A 51 0.52 7.49 -14.45
CA VAL A 51 1.40 7.80 -13.30
C VAL A 51 0.86 7.25 -11.98
N SER A 52 -0.44 7.34 -11.73
CA SER A 52 -1.05 7.06 -10.43
C SER A 52 -2.22 6.09 -10.54
N VAL A 53 -2.23 5.06 -9.71
CA VAL A 53 -3.35 4.13 -9.58
C VAL A 53 -4.29 4.64 -8.50
N VAL A 54 -5.51 5.01 -8.89
CA VAL A 54 -6.56 5.45 -7.95
C VAL A 54 -7.08 4.30 -7.09
N ARG A 55 -7.56 4.61 -5.88
CA ARG A 55 -8.06 3.65 -4.88
C ARG A 55 -8.93 2.53 -5.46
N ASN A 56 -9.99 2.87 -6.21
CA ASN A 56 -10.93 1.86 -6.71
C ASN A 56 -10.26 0.89 -7.70
N SER A 57 -9.32 1.37 -8.51
CA SER A 57 -8.55 0.51 -9.41
C SER A 57 -7.59 -0.40 -8.63
N LEU A 58 -6.96 0.13 -7.57
CA LEU A 58 -6.11 -0.68 -6.69
C LEU A 58 -6.90 -1.78 -5.98
N VAL A 59 -8.07 -1.44 -5.42
CA VAL A 59 -8.96 -2.39 -4.74
C VAL A 59 -9.38 -3.51 -5.68
N GLN A 60 -9.79 -3.17 -6.91
CA GLN A 60 -10.14 -4.18 -7.92
C GLN A 60 -8.95 -5.10 -8.24
N ARG A 61 -7.75 -4.54 -8.46
CA ARG A 61 -6.54 -5.34 -8.71
C ARG A 61 -6.24 -6.32 -7.58
N TYR A 62 -6.49 -5.93 -6.33
CA TYR A 62 -6.31 -6.82 -5.17
C TYR A 62 -7.37 -7.92 -5.09
N HIS A 63 -8.61 -7.66 -5.52
CA HIS A 63 -9.60 -8.72 -5.68
C HIS A 63 -9.17 -9.75 -6.73
N ASP A 64 -8.64 -9.28 -7.86
CA ASP A 64 -8.14 -10.17 -8.92
C ASP A 64 -6.90 -10.94 -8.45
N LEU A 65 -6.01 -10.29 -7.68
CA LEU A 65 -4.80 -10.91 -7.13
C LEU A 65 -5.12 -12.05 -6.15
N LYS A 66 -6.18 -11.89 -5.34
CA LYS A 66 -6.65 -12.94 -4.40
C LYS A 66 -7.09 -14.23 -5.12
N ALA A 67 -7.48 -14.13 -6.40
CA ALA A 67 -7.85 -15.30 -7.20
C ALA A 67 -6.62 -16.09 -7.70
N ILE A 68 -5.42 -15.51 -7.63
CA ILE A 68 -4.18 -16.06 -8.20
C ILE A 68 -3.17 -16.41 -7.10
N LEU A 69 -3.11 -15.62 -6.03
CA LEU A 69 -2.20 -15.83 -4.91
C LEU A 69 -2.89 -16.58 -3.77
N SER A 70 -2.20 -17.59 -3.23
CA SER A 70 -2.59 -18.26 -2.00
C SER A 70 -2.17 -17.47 -0.75
N SER A 71 -1.05 -16.74 -0.80
CA SER A 71 -0.57 -15.91 0.31
C SER A 71 0.33 -14.76 -0.15
N MET A 72 0.37 -13.66 0.61
CA MET A 72 1.39 -12.62 0.47
C MET A 72 1.80 -12.14 1.85
N ASN A 73 3.09 -12.08 2.12
CA ASN A 73 3.61 -11.63 3.40
C ASN A 73 4.51 -10.41 3.20
N VAL A 74 4.06 -9.25 3.65
CA VAL A 74 4.86 -8.02 3.67
C VAL A 74 5.53 -7.87 5.03
N LYS A 75 6.86 -7.92 5.04
CA LYS A 75 7.69 -7.72 6.22
C LYS A 75 8.35 -6.36 6.18
N ILE A 76 8.50 -5.74 7.35
CA ILE A 76 9.21 -4.48 7.50
C ILE A 76 10.68 -4.77 7.81
N GLU A 77 11.57 -4.30 6.94
CA GLU A 77 13.02 -4.42 7.12
C GLU A 77 13.58 -3.23 7.90
N LYS A 78 13.09 -2.02 7.59
CA LYS A 78 13.57 -0.78 8.18
C LYS A 78 12.51 0.31 8.18
N GLU A 79 12.44 1.06 9.26
CA GLU A 79 11.57 2.23 9.43
C GLU A 79 12.44 3.47 9.64
N TRP A 80 12.04 4.60 9.08
CA TRP A 80 12.66 5.90 9.34
C TRP A 80 11.74 6.76 10.21
N PRO A 81 12.29 7.75 10.94
CA PRO A 81 11.48 8.70 11.70
C PRO A 81 10.43 9.37 10.81
N PRO A 82 9.15 9.47 11.26
CA PRO A 82 8.13 10.16 10.51
C PRO A 82 8.49 11.63 10.25
N ASN A 83 8.22 12.10 9.03
CA ASN A 83 8.29 13.52 8.69
C ASN A 83 6.95 14.18 9.01
N GLU A 84 6.81 14.74 10.21
CA GLU A 84 5.56 15.34 10.69
C GLU A 84 5.17 16.61 9.93
N ALA A 85 6.15 17.39 9.44
CA ALA A 85 5.88 18.60 8.68
C ALA A 85 5.14 18.30 7.36
N SER A 86 5.41 17.13 6.77
CA SER A 86 4.79 16.67 5.52
C SER A 86 3.78 15.53 5.70
N ASN A 87 3.50 15.08 6.93
CA ASN A 87 2.70 13.88 7.24
C ASN A 87 3.16 12.61 6.48
N GLN A 88 4.47 12.40 6.38
CA GLN A 88 5.05 11.30 5.60
C GLN A 88 5.73 10.26 6.49
N VAL A 89 5.67 9.01 6.03
CA VAL A 89 6.40 7.88 6.64
C VAL A 89 7.15 7.16 5.51
N SER A 90 8.39 6.78 5.78
CA SER A 90 9.19 5.96 4.88
C SER A 90 9.49 4.62 5.56
N ILE A 91 9.15 3.54 4.86
CA ILE A 91 9.33 2.17 5.34
C ILE A 91 9.92 1.35 4.20
N TRP A 92 10.96 0.58 4.50
CA TRP A 92 11.50 -0.42 3.60
C TRP A 92 10.90 -1.76 3.98
N THR A 93 10.28 -2.41 3.00
CA THR A 93 9.62 -3.70 3.14
C THR A 93 10.13 -4.72 2.15
N THR A 94 10.06 -6.00 2.53
CA THR A 94 10.11 -7.13 1.61
C THR A 94 8.73 -7.76 1.50
N ALA A 95 8.37 -8.25 0.31
CA ALA A 95 7.11 -8.96 0.10
C ALA A 95 7.41 -10.31 -0.56
N ASN A 96 6.85 -11.38 -0.01
CA ASN A 96 6.91 -12.72 -0.59
C ASN A 96 5.49 -13.16 -0.92
N ALA A 97 5.27 -13.62 -2.15
CA ALA A 97 3.98 -14.08 -2.64
C ALA A 97 4.06 -15.57 -2.99
N ASP A 98 3.06 -16.32 -2.55
CA ASP A 98 2.85 -17.72 -2.88
C ASP A 98 1.66 -17.84 -3.82
N PHE A 99 1.78 -18.71 -4.83
CA PHE A 99 0.79 -18.96 -5.87
C PHE A 99 0.02 -20.24 -5.55
#